data_AF-A0A0E0EE17-F1
#
_entry.id   AF-A0A0E0EE17-F1
#
_cell.length_a   1.000
_cell.length_b   1.000
_cell.length_c   1.000
_cell.angle_alpha   90.00
_cell.angle_beta   90.00
_cell.angle_gamma   90.00
#
_symmetry.space_group_name_H-M   'P 1'
#
loop_
_entity.id
_entity.type
_entity.pdbx_description
1 polymer ?
#
loop_
_entity_poly.entity_id
_entity_poly.type
_entity_poly.pdbx_seq_one_letter_code
_entity_poly.pdbx_strand_id
1 'polypeptide(L)'
;MGITDEQRRRIEANRLAALERRKRFAEAAAADASVGWRLAKCSRFAPPPQPTLPPPPPRTLPPPPPPPQPQPPVGFKVVLEVCGPEDFSVAVGPAEGFAYPGEAECLRAVQDCISSAAPFSTTQSQSGHLFSVFKLMDYEPVLKCLKKLPGVAVQDIPYKTRNVIKNLPKFFAESCASDKEVDGLLMKLPQHLRDALLPFQLEGVKFGLRRHGRCLIADEMGLGKTLQCLVTKTVLNV
;
A
#
# COMPACT_ATOMS: atom_id res chain seq x y z
N MET A 1 -5.62 -38.57 19.48
CA MET A 1 -4.65 -39.25 18.60
C MET A 1 -3.46 -38.33 18.43
N GLY A 2 -2.26 -38.78 18.82
CA GLY A 2 -1.03 -37.98 18.73
C GLY A 2 -0.57 -37.82 17.29
N ILE A 3 0.10 -36.70 17.01
CA ILE A 3 0.76 -36.44 15.72
C ILE A 3 1.80 -37.54 15.49
N THR A 4 1.69 -38.25 14.37
CA THR A 4 2.63 -39.31 14.00
C THR A 4 4.01 -38.72 13.70
N ASP A 5 5.08 -39.48 13.91
CA ASP A 5 6.45 -38.99 13.69
C ASP A 5 6.72 -38.57 12.24
N GLU A 6 6.02 -39.20 11.29
CA GLU A 6 6.04 -38.83 9.88
C GLU A 6 5.41 -37.44 9.65
N GLN A 7 4.31 -37.12 10.33
CA GLN A 7 3.70 -35.78 10.26
C GLN A 7 4.60 -34.72 10.91
N ARG A 8 5.29 -35.04 12.01
CA ARG A 8 6.29 -34.14 12.63
C ARG A 8 7.43 -33.81 11.68
N ARG A 9 7.99 -34.83 11.00
CA ARG A 9 9.06 -34.64 10.00
C ARG A 9 8.61 -33.76 8.84
N ARG A 10 7.37 -33.93 8.35
CA ARG A 10 6.82 -33.09 7.27
C ARG A 10 6.64 -31.65 7.70
N ILE A 11 6.17 -31.41 8.93
CA ILE A 11 6.03 -30.07 9.49
C ILE A 11 7.40 -29.39 9.62
N GLU A 12 8.40 -30.12 10.12
CA GLU A 12 9.75 -29.60 10.30
C GLU A 12 10.46 -29.32 8.97
N ALA A 13 10.30 -30.21 7.98
CA ALA A 13 10.82 -30.01 6.63
C ALA A 13 10.20 -28.78 5.94
N ASN A 14 8.88 -28.58 6.09
CA ASN A 14 8.19 -27.43 5.52
C ASN A 14 8.62 -26.12 6.21
N ARG A 15 8.80 -26.15 7.54
CA ARG A 15 9.34 -25.03 8.31
C ARG A 15 10.75 -24.65 7.85
N LEU A 16 11.64 -25.63 7.66
CA LEU A 16 13.00 -25.39 7.18
C LEU A 16 13.03 -24.83 5.75
N ALA A 17 12.22 -25.38 4.85
CA ALA A 17 12.11 -24.87 3.48
C ALA A 17 11.58 -23.43 3.42
N ALA A 18 10.64 -23.06 4.31
CA ALA A 18 10.13 -21.70 4.41
C ALA A 18 11.19 -20.71 4.94
N LEU A 19 11.99 -21.12 5.93
CA LEU A 19 13.10 -20.32 6.46
C LEU A 19 14.20 -20.12 5.41
N GLU A 20 14.54 -21.16 4.64
CA GLU A 20 15.52 -21.06 3.56
C GLU A 20 15.03 -20.12 2.45
N ARG A 21 13.74 -20.19 2.06
CA ARG A 21 13.16 -19.23 1.12
C ARG A 21 13.26 -17.80 1.63
N ARG A 22 12.90 -17.54 2.90
CA ARG A 22 13.03 -16.19 3.49
C ARG A 22 14.49 -15.74 3.53
N LYS A 23 15.43 -16.63 3.82
CA LYS A 23 16.87 -16.33 3.79
C LYS A 23 17.33 -15.98 2.37
N ARG A 24 16.94 -16.76 1.36
CA ARG A 24 17.26 -16.48 -0.06
C ARG A 24 16.64 -15.16 -0.54
N PHE A 25 15.40 -14.85 -0.16
CA PHE A 25 14.79 -13.55 -0.47
C PHE A 25 15.48 -12.39 0.24
N ALA A 26 15.90 -12.56 1.50
CA ALA A 26 16.66 -11.56 2.24
C ALA A 26 18.08 -11.38 1.66
N GLU A 27 18.75 -12.45 1.24
CA GLU A 27 20.05 -12.41 0.57
C GLU A 27 19.94 -11.77 -0.82
N ALA A 28 18.88 -12.04 -1.57
CA ALA A 28 18.62 -11.36 -2.85
C ALA A 28 18.33 -9.86 -2.65
N ALA A 29 17.54 -9.50 -1.63
CA ALA A 29 17.30 -8.09 -1.28
C ALA A 29 18.56 -7.39 -0.77
N ALA A 30 19.42 -8.08 -0.02
CA ALA A 30 20.71 -7.55 0.44
C ALA A 30 21.74 -7.44 -0.69
N ALA A 31 21.72 -8.37 -1.66
CA ALA A 31 22.53 -8.28 -2.87
C ALA A 31 22.10 -7.10 -3.74
N ASP A 32 20.80 -6.86 -3.89
CA ASP A 32 20.25 -5.71 -4.62
C ASP A 32 20.59 -4.38 -3.91
N ALA A 33 20.55 -4.36 -2.58
CA ALA A 33 21.05 -3.23 -1.77
C ALA A 33 22.59 -3.06 -1.85
N SER A 34 23.35 -4.13 -2.11
CA SER A 34 24.81 -4.09 -2.29
C SER A 34 25.24 -3.73 -3.71
N VAL A 35 24.36 -3.85 -4.71
CA VAL A 35 24.53 -3.27 -6.05
C VAL A 35 24.09 -1.81 -6.03
N GLY A 36 24.61 -1.06 -5.06
CA GLY A 36 24.81 0.37 -5.19
C GLY A 36 25.88 0.60 -6.27
N TRP A 37 25.53 1.38 -7.28
CA TRP A 37 26.41 2.09 -8.23
C TRP A 37 27.89 2.06 -7.85
N ARG A 38 28.60 1.00 -8.28
CA ARG A 38 30.06 0.93 -8.20
C ARG A 38 30.64 1.69 -9.38
N LEU A 39 30.83 2.99 -9.19
CA LEU A 39 31.77 3.77 -10.00
C LEU A 39 33.16 3.16 -9.79
N ALA A 40 33.73 2.56 -10.83
CA ALA A 40 35.04 1.94 -10.78
C ALA A 40 36.10 2.96 -10.33
N LYS A 41 36.59 2.83 -9.09
CA LYS A 41 37.82 3.51 -8.65
C LYS A 41 39.00 2.78 -9.29
N CYS A 42 39.46 3.27 -10.44
CA CYS A 42 40.75 2.86 -11.00
C CYS A 42 41.87 3.20 -10.02
N SER A 43 42.77 2.25 -9.81
CA SER A 43 43.96 2.40 -8.98
C SER A 43 44.86 3.50 -9.54
N ARG A 44 45.36 4.35 -8.63
CA ARG A 44 46.30 5.43 -8.92
C ARG A 44 47.68 4.79 -9.17
N PHE A 45 48.02 4.49 -10.42
CA PHE A 45 49.42 4.24 -10.79
C PHE A 45 50.16 5.58 -10.82
N ALA A 46 51.29 5.66 -10.12
CA ALA A 46 52.19 6.81 -10.19
C ALA A 46 52.77 6.92 -11.61
N PRO A 47 52.77 8.11 -12.24
CA PRO A 47 53.40 8.26 -13.55
C PRO A 47 54.93 8.25 -13.42
N PRO A 48 55.67 7.58 -14.33
CA PRO A 48 57.12 7.74 -14.42
C PRO A 48 57.47 9.17 -14.90
N PRO A 49 58.67 9.68 -14.57
CA PRO A 49 59.06 11.05 -14.92
C PRO A 49 59.11 11.23 -16.44
N GLN A 50 58.37 12.22 -16.95
CA GLN A 50 58.35 12.59 -18.36
C GLN A 50 59.47 13.60 -18.67
N PRO A 51 60.16 13.47 -19.83
CA PRO A 51 61.10 14.47 -20.30
C PRO A 51 60.37 15.74 -20.77
N THR A 52 60.97 16.89 -20.49
CA THR A 52 60.50 18.24 -20.82
C THR A 52 60.25 18.43 -22.32
N LEU A 53 59.00 18.73 -22.69
CA LEU A 53 58.62 19.21 -24.03
C LEU A 53 58.55 20.76 -24.06
N PRO A 54 58.84 21.40 -25.21
CA PRO A 54 58.85 22.86 -25.36
C PRO A 54 57.43 23.47 -25.31
N PRO A 55 57.31 24.79 -25.06
CA PRO A 55 56.03 25.43 -24.75
C PRO A 55 55.06 25.47 -25.96
N PRO A 56 53.74 25.40 -25.72
CA PRO A 56 52.73 25.41 -26.78
C PRO A 56 52.46 26.83 -27.33
N PRO A 57 51.96 26.95 -28.57
CA PRO A 57 51.63 28.24 -29.20
C PRO A 57 50.41 28.92 -28.55
N PRO A 58 50.16 30.22 -28.82
CA PRO A 58 49.14 31.01 -28.15
C PRO A 58 47.73 30.43 -28.35
N ARG A 59 46.98 30.30 -27.25
CA ARG A 59 45.58 29.82 -27.25
C ARG A 59 44.65 30.89 -27.81
N THR A 60 43.91 30.58 -28.87
CA THR A 60 42.71 31.32 -29.27
C THR A 60 41.61 31.10 -28.23
N LEU A 61 40.93 32.18 -27.82
CA LEU A 61 39.81 32.12 -26.87
C LEU A 61 38.71 31.17 -27.40
N PRO A 62 38.17 30.27 -26.56
CA PRO A 62 37.02 29.46 -26.97
C PRO A 62 35.80 30.35 -27.21
N PRO A 63 34.93 30.00 -28.19
CA PRO A 63 33.70 30.73 -28.42
C PRO A 63 32.79 30.69 -27.17
N PRO A 64 31.97 31.73 -26.96
CA PRO A 64 31.05 31.78 -25.82
C PRO A 64 30.09 30.60 -25.85
N PRO A 65 29.68 30.08 -24.66
CA PRO A 65 28.76 28.95 -24.59
C PRO A 65 27.43 29.31 -25.26
N PRO A 66 26.77 28.33 -25.93
CA PRO A 66 25.46 28.55 -26.52
C PRO A 66 24.45 28.98 -25.45
N PRO A 67 23.42 29.77 -25.83
CA PRO A 67 22.39 30.22 -24.90
C PRO A 67 21.72 29.02 -24.20
N PRO A 68 21.36 29.13 -22.90
CA PRO A 68 20.72 28.06 -22.17
C PRO A 68 19.46 27.58 -22.91
N GLN A 69 19.38 26.27 -23.20
CA GLN A 69 18.16 25.69 -23.75
C GLN A 69 17.00 25.91 -22.76
N PRO A 70 15.76 26.14 -23.23
CA PRO A 70 14.60 26.32 -22.37
C PRO A 70 14.49 25.13 -21.42
N GLN A 71 14.65 25.38 -20.11
CA GLN A 71 14.44 24.32 -19.12
C GLN A 71 12.98 23.86 -19.21
N PRO A 72 12.71 22.54 -19.28
CA PRO A 72 11.35 22.05 -19.29
C PRO A 72 10.61 22.55 -18.04
N PRO A 73 9.31 22.86 -18.15
CA PRO A 73 8.54 23.31 -17.00
C PRO A 73 8.64 22.27 -15.87
N VAL A 74 8.79 22.76 -14.64
CA VAL A 74 8.83 21.93 -13.44
C VAL A 74 7.39 21.60 -13.05
N GLY A 75 7.12 20.34 -12.75
CA GLY A 75 5.78 19.88 -12.44
C GLY A 75 5.77 18.47 -11.87
N PHE A 76 4.75 18.18 -11.08
CA PHE A 76 4.59 16.89 -10.44
C PHE A 76 3.12 16.51 -10.31
N LYS A 77 2.89 15.22 -10.14
CA LYS A 77 1.56 14.63 -9.98
C LYS A 77 1.29 14.44 -8.49
N VAL A 78 0.07 14.74 -8.07
CA VAL A 78 -0.43 14.42 -6.72
C VAL A 78 -1.56 13.41 -6.87
N VAL A 79 -1.45 12.29 -6.17
CA VAL A 79 -2.43 11.19 -6.23
C VAL A 79 -3.13 11.08 -4.88
N LEU A 80 -4.46 11.16 -4.89
CA LEU A 80 -5.28 10.93 -3.71
C LEU A 80 -5.83 9.50 -3.75
N GLU A 81 -5.59 8.73 -2.70
CA GLU A 81 -6.03 7.34 -2.59
C GLU A 81 -6.71 7.08 -1.25
N VAL A 82 -7.57 6.08 -1.20
CA VAL A 82 -8.27 5.70 0.03
C VAL A 82 -7.39 4.73 0.78
N CYS A 83 -7.07 5.04 2.04
CA CYS A 83 -6.23 4.19 2.88
C CYS A 83 -6.97 3.60 4.09
N GLY A 84 -8.19 4.07 4.38
CA GLY A 84 -9.02 3.57 5.47
C GLY A 84 -10.50 3.91 5.31
N PRO A 85 -11.35 3.48 6.27
CA PRO A 85 -12.78 3.77 6.25
C PRO A 85 -13.07 5.28 6.35
N GLU A 86 -12.23 6.01 7.10
CA GLU A 86 -12.36 7.45 7.34
C GLU A 86 -11.11 8.22 6.91
N ASP A 87 -10.18 7.57 6.20
CA ASP A 87 -8.86 8.10 5.93
C ASP A 87 -8.49 7.98 4.44
N PHE A 88 -7.80 9.00 3.93
CA PHE A 88 -7.23 9.01 2.59
C PHE A 88 -5.78 9.51 2.61
N SER A 89 -4.96 9.01 1.69
CA SER A 89 -3.56 9.39 1.51
C SER A 89 -3.37 10.31 0.32
N VAL A 90 -2.37 11.19 0.43
CA VAL A 90 -1.88 12.08 -0.61
C VAL A 90 -0.43 11.70 -0.87
N ALA A 91 -0.18 11.17 -2.06
CA ALA A 91 1.15 10.81 -2.53
C ALA A 91 1.58 11.75 -3.68
N VAL A 92 2.89 11.98 -3.80
CA VAL A 92 3.48 12.75 -4.90
C VAL A 92 4.21 11.82 -5.86
N GLY A 93 4.23 12.17 -7.13
CA GLY A 93 4.91 11.40 -8.16
C GLY A 93 5.29 12.25 -9.38
N PRO A 94 6.06 11.68 -10.32
CA PRO A 94 6.43 12.38 -11.54
C PRO A 94 5.20 12.65 -12.42
N ALA A 95 5.16 13.84 -13.04
CA ALA A 95 4.18 14.19 -14.07
C ALA A 95 4.75 13.97 -15.47
N GLU A 96 3.94 13.50 -16.41
CA GLU A 96 4.35 13.31 -17.79
C GLU A 96 4.69 14.65 -18.46
N GLY A 97 5.89 14.75 -19.04
CA GLY A 97 6.34 15.95 -19.77
C GLY A 97 6.91 17.08 -18.90
N PHE A 98 7.05 16.89 -17.59
CA PHE A 98 7.64 17.88 -16.67
C PHE A 98 8.94 17.38 -16.03
N ALA A 99 9.83 18.31 -15.69
CA ALA A 99 10.99 17.99 -14.84
C ALA A 99 10.52 17.76 -13.41
N TYR A 100 10.81 16.58 -12.87
CA TYR A 100 10.45 16.22 -11.50
C TYR A 100 11.50 16.77 -10.52
N PRO A 101 11.14 17.70 -9.61
CA PRO A 101 12.10 18.34 -8.70
C PRO A 101 12.58 17.40 -7.58
N GLY A 102 11.89 16.26 -7.38
CA GLY A 102 12.23 15.25 -6.38
C GLY A 102 11.13 15.07 -5.35
N GLU A 103 11.03 13.87 -4.79
CA GLU A 103 9.92 13.47 -3.91
C GLU A 103 9.84 14.32 -2.65
N ALA A 104 10.98 14.58 -1.99
CA ALA A 104 11.01 15.35 -0.74
C ALA A 104 10.59 16.81 -0.93
N GLU A 105 10.95 17.45 -2.05
CA GLU A 105 10.59 18.84 -2.34
C GLU A 105 9.11 18.95 -2.73
N CYS A 106 8.62 18.05 -3.59
CA CYS A 106 7.21 17.98 -3.94
C CYS A 106 6.33 17.75 -2.71
N LEU A 107 6.71 16.79 -1.86
CA LEU A 107 5.97 16.46 -0.66
C LEU A 107 5.94 17.65 0.31
N ARG A 108 7.06 18.35 0.50
CA ARG A 108 7.12 19.55 1.35
C ARG A 108 6.21 20.65 0.81
N ALA A 109 6.25 20.94 -0.49
CA ALA A 109 5.37 21.94 -1.10
C ALA A 109 3.88 21.60 -0.95
N VAL A 110 3.52 20.33 -1.08
CA VAL A 110 2.17 19.82 -0.84
C VAL A 110 1.78 19.99 0.63
N GLN A 111 2.65 19.58 1.55
CA GLN A 111 2.44 19.70 3.00
C GLN A 111 2.28 21.15 3.44
N ASP A 112 3.11 22.08 2.96
CA ASP A 112 3.01 23.49 3.29
C ASP A 112 1.67 24.08 2.80
N CYS A 113 1.21 23.67 1.62
CA CYS A 113 -0.06 24.10 1.06
C CYS A 113 -1.26 23.63 1.89
N ILE A 114 -1.26 22.36 2.30
CA ILE A 114 -2.38 21.71 2.99
C ILE A 114 -2.34 21.85 4.52
N SER A 115 -1.20 22.24 5.10
CA SER A 115 -1.06 22.54 6.54
C SER A 115 -2.05 23.59 7.03
N SER A 116 -2.44 24.51 6.15
CA SER A 116 -3.44 25.54 6.44
C SER A 116 -4.89 25.03 6.43
N ALA A 117 -5.13 23.87 5.82
CA ALA A 117 -6.46 23.35 5.53
C ALA A 117 -6.89 22.20 6.45
N ALA A 118 -5.96 21.31 6.82
CA ALA A 118 -6.29 20.11 7.59
C ALA A 118 -5.08 19.55 8.37
N PRO A 119 -5.31 18.94 9.55
CA PRO A 119 -4.28 18.18 10.23
C PRO A 119 -3.97 16.90 9.45
N PHE A 120 -2.69 16.52 9.39
CA PHE A 120 -2.25 15.30 8.71
C PHE A 120 -1.14 14.58 9.45
N SER A 121 -0.97 13.30 9.12
CA SER A 121 0.18 12.50 9.54
C SER A 121 1.02 12.14 8.32
N THR A 122 2.35 12.07 8.48
CA THR A 122 3.24 11.63 7.40
C THR A 122 3.65 10.19 7.68
N THR A 123 3.52 9.32 6.70
CA THR A 123 3.83 7.90 6.78
C THR A 123 4.73 7.48 5.64
N GLN A 124 5.49 6.41 5.86
CA GLN A 124 6.41 5.85 4.88
C GLN A 124 5.96 4.44 4.49
N SER A 125 5.91 4.19 3.19
CA SER A 125 5.66 2.85 2.63
C SER A 125 6.88 1.94 2.81
N GLN A 126 6.68 0.62 2.67
CA GLN A 126 7.79 -0.35 2.70
C GLN A 126 8.81 -0.12 1.57
N SER A 127 8.39 0.49 0.47
CA SER A 127 9.22 0.93 -0.66
C SER A 127 9.99 2.23 -0.42
N GLY A 128 9.82 2.87 0.75
CA GLY A 128 10.50 4.12 1.10
C GLY A 128 9.76 5.40 0.69
N HIS A 129 8.70 5.30 -0.13
CA HIS A 129 7.88 6.44 -0.54
C HIS A 129 7.13 7.06 0.64
N LEU A 130 7.13 8.39 0.71
CA LEU A 130 6.47 9.19 1.73
C LEU A 130 5.12 9.69 1.23
N PHE A 131 4.12 9.65 2.11
CA PHE A 131 2.79 10.15 1.82
C PHE A 131 2.15 10.74 3.08
N SER A 132 1.22 11.66 2.87
CA SER A 132 0.48 12.31 3.97
C SER A 132 -0.93 11.75 4.06
N VAL A 133 -1.38 11.40 5.27
CA VAL A 133 -2.70 10.80 5.54
C VAL A 133 -3.60 11.83 6.22
N PHE A 134 -4.83 11.94 5.71
CA PHE A 134 -5.86 12.89 6.09
C PHE A 134 -7.17 12.19 6.40
N LYS A 135 -8.03 12.86 7.17
CA LYS A 135 -9.41 12.41 7.40
C LYS A 135 -10.28 12.72 6.18
N LEU A 136 -11.18 11.80 5.83
CA LEU A 136 -12.08 11.93 4.68
C LEU A 136 -13.02 13.14 4.78
N MET A 137 -13.26 13.65 5.99
CA MET A 137 -14.01 14.89 6.22
C MET A 137 -13.31 16.11 5.58
N ASP A 138 -11.98 16.12 5.57
CA ASP A 138 -11.17 17.23 5.08
C ASP A 138 -10.82 17.11 3.57
N TYR A 139 -11.43 16.14 2.89
CA TYR A 139 -11.14 15.86 1.48
C TYR A 139 -11.38 17.07 0.55
N GLU A 140 -12.51 17.77 0.72
CA GLU A 140 -12.85 18.94 -0.11
C GLU A 140 -11.89 20.12 0.13
N PRO A 141 -11.60 20.54 1.38
CA PRO A 141 -10.55 21.53 1.68
C PRO A 141 -9.19 21.18 1.08
N VAL A 142 -8.72 19.94 1.27
CA VAL A 142 -7.41 19.48 0.77
C VAL A 142 -7.36 19.52 -0.75
N LEU A 143 -8.40 19.00 -1.43
CA LEU A 143 -8.48 19.02 -2.89
C LEU A 143 -8.47 20.46 -3.44
N LYS A 144 -9.16 21.38 -2.76
CA LYS A 144 -9.19 22.80 -3.15
C LYS A 144 -7.84 23.48 -2.98
N CYS A 145 -7.05 23.13 -1.95
CA CYS A 145 -5.70 23.64 -1.78
C CYS A 145 -4.74 23.10 -2.84
N LEU A 146 -4.78 21.79 -3.11
CA LEU A 146 -3.91 21.16 -4.10
C LEU A 146 -4.12 21.71 -5.53
N LYS A 147 -5.36 22.01 -5.91
CA LYS A 147 -5.68 22.61 -7.21
C LYS A 147 -5.18 24.04 -7.40
N LYS A 148 -4.78 24.74 -6.32
CA LYS A 148 -4.21 26.09 -6.40
C LYS A 148 -2.71 26.09 -6.70
N LEU A 149 -2.04 24.94 -6.54
CA LEU A 149 -0.61 24.85 -6.77
C LEU A 149 -0.29 24.91 -8.27
N PRO A 150 0.59 25.81 -8.73
CA PRO A 150 0.99 25.87 -10.12
C PRO A 150 1.82 24.65 -10.51
N GLY A 151 1.59 24.09 -11.71
CA GLY A 151 2.37 22.96 -12.22
C GLY A 151 2.05 21.60 -11.58
N VAL A 152 0.94 21.49 -10.83
CA VAL A 152 0.53 20.24 -10.18
C VAL A 152 -0.63 19.58 -10.92
N ALA A 153 -0.43 18.33 -11.35
CA ALA A 153 -1.50 17.49 -11.87
C ALA A 153 -2.14 16.70 -10.72
N VAL A 154 -3.35 17.05 -10.31
CA VAL A 154 -4.05 16.38 -9.22
C VAL A 154 -4.92 15.25 -9.76
N GLN A 155 -4.66 14.01 -9.31
CA GLN A 155 -5.51 12.85 -9.51
C GLN A 155 -6.40 12.66 -8.28
N ASP A 156 -7.69 12.89 -8.44
CA ASP A 156 -8.69 12.77 -7.39
C ASP A 156 -9.15 11.32 -7.19
N ILE A 157 -9.87 11.10 -6.08
CA ILE A 157 -10.50 9.82 -5.80
C ILE A 157 -11.77 9.78 -6.64
N PRO A 158 -11.96 8.76 -7.51
CA PRO A 158 -13.15 8.68 -8.34
C PRO A 158 -14.43 8.83 -7.53
N TYR A 159 -15.39 9.61 -8.06
CA TYR A 159 -16.63 9.96 -7.35
C TYR A 159 -17.37 8.73 -6.80
N LYS A 160 -17.43 7.64 -7.59
CA LYS A 160 -18.07 6.38 -7.18
C LYS A 160 -17.44 5.80 -5.93
N THR A 161 -16.11 5.72 -5.88
CA THR A 161 -15.35 5.24 -4.73
C THR A 161 -15.61 6.10 -3.50
N ARG A 162 -15.55 7.43 -3.66
CA ARG A 162 -15.83 8.38 -2.57
C ARG A 162 -17.26 8.25 -2.04
N ASN A 163 -18.24 8.05 -2.94
CA ASN A 163 -19.63 7.87 -2.54
C ASN A 163 -19.85 6.55 -1.79
N VAL A 164 -19.19 5.47 -2.20
CA VAL A 164 -19.25 4.18 -1.48
C VAL A 164 -18.69 4.34 -0.07
N ILE A 165 -17.51 4.95 0.08
CA ILE A 165 -16.86 5.07 1.39
C ILE A 165 -17.64 5.98 2.34
N LYS A 166 -18.16 7.12 1.85
CA LYS A 166 -19.00 8.00 2.66
C LYS A 166 -20.27 7.32 3.18
N ASN A 167 -20.80 6.36 2.44
CA ASN A 167 -21.99 5.61 2.85
C ASN A 167 -21.65 4.27 3.53
N LEU A 168 -20.37 3.88 3.56
CA LEU A 168 -19.92 2.61 4.11
C LEU A 168 -20.32 2.43 5.58
N PRO A 169 -20.18 3.44 6.48
CA PRO A 169 -20.64 3.32 7.86
C PRO A 169 -22.15 3.07 7.95
N LYS A 170 -22.96 3.68 7.07
CA LYS A 170 -24.41 3.48 7.02
C LYS A 170 -24.74 2.06 6.57
N PHE A 171 -24.06 1.57 5.53
CA PHE A 171 -24.22 0.19 5.07
C PHE A 171 -23.86 -0.84 6.14
N PHE A 172 -22.90 -0.55 7.03
CA PHE A 172 -22.58 -1.43 8.16
C PHE A 172 -23.58 -1.31 9.32
N ALA A 173 -24.06 -0.10 9.61
CA ALA A 173 -24.98 0.16 10.72
C ALA A 173 -26.41 -0.34 10.45
N GLU A 174 -26.95 -0.10 9.25
CA GLU A 174 -28.32 -0.49 8.85
C GLU A 174 -28.47 -2.00 8.59
N SER A 175 -27.34 -2.71 8.55
CA SER A 175 -27.20 -4.08 8.09
C SER A 175 -27.18 -5.13 9.22
N CYS A 176 -27.27 -4.70 10.48
CA CYS A 176 -27.07 -5.60 11.62
C CYS A 176 -28.39 -6.11 12.18
N ALA A 177 -28.67 -7.41 12.00
CA ALA A 177 -29.77 -8.09 12.67
C ALA A 177 -29.49 -8.21 14.19
N SER A 178 -30.54 -8.09 15.00
CA SER A 178 -30.50 -8.28 16.44
C SER A 178 -30.25 -9.75 16.80
N ASP A 179 -29.73 -10.00 18.00
CA ASP A 179 -29.46 -11.38 18.45
C ASP A 179 -30.73 -12.25 18.45
N LYS A 180 -31.90 -11.67 18.75
CA LYS A 180 -33.19 -12.39 18.69
C LYS A 180 -33.54 -12.86 17.28
N GLU A 181 -33.30 -12.02 16.27
CA GLU A 181 -33.54 -12.37 14.87
C GLU A 181 -32.57 -13.45 14.41
N VAL A 182 -31.30 -13.35 14.81
CA VAL A 182 -30.27 -14.35 14.51
C VAL A 182 -30.59 -15.71 15.12
N ASP A 183 -31.03 -15.72 16.39
CA ASP A 183 -31.43 -16.96 17.07
C ASP A 183 -32.67 -17.58 16.41
N GLY A 184 -33.67 -16.75 16.04
CA GLY A 184 -34.84 -17.20 15.28
C GLY A 184 -34.47 -17.82 13.93
N LEU A 185 -33.49 -17.24 13.24
CA LEU A 185 -32.94 -17.78 11.99
C LEU A 185 -32.18 -19.10 12.22
N LEU A 186 -31.39 -19.21 13.28
CA LEU A 186 -30.70 -20.47 13.63
C LEU A 186 -31.68 -21.60 13.97
N MET A 187 -32.83 -21.29 14.55
CA MET A 187 -33.87 -22.29 14.84
C MET A 187 -34.47 -22.91 13.56
N LYS A 188 -34.41 -22.23 12.41
CA LYS A 188 -34.83 -22.78 11.11
C LYS A 188 -33.90 -23.88 10.59
N LEU A 189 -32.67 -23.99 11.11
CA LEU A 189 -31.73 -25.02 10.68
C LEU A 189 -32.19 -26.41 11.12
N PRO A 190 -31.96 -27.49 10.36
CA PRO A 190 -32.17 -28.85 10.84
C PRO A 190 -31.33 -29.15 12.10
N GLN A 191 -31.91 -29.86 13.08
CA GLN A 191 -31.27 -30.17 14.37
C GLN A 191 -29.89 -30.83 14.19
N HIS A 192 -29.78 -31.82 13.29
CA HIS A 192 -28.52 -32.53 13.02
C HIS A 192 -27.39 -31.61 12.51
N LEU A 193 -27.72 -30.53 11.79
CA LEU A 193 -26.73 -29.55 11.34
C LEU A 193 -26.32 -28.59 12.47
N ARG A 194 -27.24 -28.23 13.36
CA ARG A 194 -26.91 -27.45 14.55
C ARG A 194 -25.95 -28.21 15.46
N ASP A 195 -26.23 -29.49 15.68
CA ASP A 195 -25.44 -30.35 16.57
C ASP A 195 -24.06 -30.70 15.97
N ALA A 196 -23.92 -30.63 14.64
CA ALA A 196 -22.65 -30.85 13.96
C ALA A 196 -21.71 -29.63 13.98
N LEU A 197 -22.21 -28.42 14.28
CA LEU A 197 -21.41 -27.21 14.31
C LEU A 197 -20.62 -27.10 15.62
N LEU A 198 -19.31 -26.86 15.50
CA LEU A 198 -18.47 -26.53 16.65
C LEU A 198 -18.79 -25.12 17.16
N PRO A 199 -18.57 -24.81 18.46
CA PRO A 199 -18.92 -23.51 19.03
C PRO A 199 -18.36 -22.31 18.27
N PHE A 200 -17.11 -22.39 17.80
CA PHE A 200 -16.50 -21.32 17.00
C PHE A 200 -17.15 -21.16 15.61
N GLN A 201 -17.60 -22.26 15.01
CA GLN A 201 -18.30 -22.24 13.72
C GLN A 201 -19.68 -21.62 13.88
N LEU A 202 -20.36 -21.91 15.00
CA LEU A 202 -21.65 -21.30 15.31
C LEU A 202 -21.51 -19.78 15.49
N GLU A 203 -20.46 -19.30 16.15
CA GLU A 203 -20.20 -17.86 16.26
C GLU A 203 -19.89 -17.23 14.90
N GLY A 204 -19.16 -17.91 14.02
CA GLY A 204 -18.94 -17.47 12.64
C GLY A 204 -20.24 -17.40 11.83
N VAL A 205 -21.13 -18.39 11.99
CA VAL A 205 -22.48 -18.36 11.40
C VAL A 205 -23.29 -17.20 11.95
N LYS A 206 -23.37 -17.01 13.27
CA LYS A 206 -24.05 -15.86 13.88
C LYS A 206 -23.51 -14.54 13.37
N PHE A 207 -22.18 -14.41 13.25
CA PHE A 207 -21.52 -13.24 12.70
C PHE A 207 -21.97 -12.94 11.26
N GLY A 208 -22.09 -13.98 10.43
CA GLY A 208 -22.62 -13.89 9.07
C GLY A 208 -24.11 -13.55 9.03
N LEU A 209 -24.93 -14.20 9.84
CA LEU A 209 -26.37 -13.94 9.94
C LEU A 209 -26.67 -12.51 10.39
N ARG A 210 -25.96 -12.00 11.41
CA ARG A 210 -26.04 -10.59 11.84
C ARG A 210 -25.84 -9.64 10.67
N ARG A 211 -25.00 -9.98 9.69
CA ARG A 211 -24.68 -9.14 8.53
C ARG A 211 -25.41 -9.56 7.26
N HIS A 212 -26.48 -10.34 7.38
CA HIS A 212 -27.25 -10.84 6.23
C HIS A 212 -26.35 -11.54 5.18
N GLY A 213 -25.33 -12.26 5.65
CA GLY A 213 -24.37 -12.99 4.82
C GLY A 213 -23.24 -12.14 4.25
N ARG A 214 -23.22 -10.83 4.48
CA ARG A 214 -22.13 -9.92 4.07
C ARG A 214 -20.98 -9.98 5.07
N CYS A 215 -20.25 -11.10 5.07
CA CYS A 215 -19.10 -11.29 5.94
C CYS A 215 -17.94 -11.99 5.21
N LEU A 216 -16.73 -11.80 5.74
CA LEU A 216 -15.56 -12.59 5.39
C LEU A 216 -15.22 -13.49 6.59
N ILE A 217 -15.31 -14.80 6.40
CA ILE A 217 -14.87 -15.80 7.41
C ILE A 217 -13.47 -16.25 7.02
N ALA A 218 -12.47 -15.82 7.78
CA ALA A 218 -11.04 -16.00 7.47
C ALA A 218 -10.31 -16.89 8.48
N ASP A 219 -11.01 -17.85 9.11
CA ASP A 219 -10.43 -18.84 10.02
C ASP A 219 -9.33 -19.69 9.34
N GLU A 220 -8.49 -20.37 10.12
CA GLU A 220 -7.46 -21.27 9.60
C GLU A 220 -8.02 -22.39 8.68
N MET A 221 -7.16 -22.92 7.81
CA MET A 221 -7.52 -24.02 6.90
C MET A 221 -7.90 -25.28 7.68
N GLY A 222 -8.89 -26.03 7.19
CA GLY A 222 -9.36 -27.26 7.85
C GLY A 222 -10.43 -27.05 8.93
N LEU A 223 -10.71 -25.81 9.34
CA LEU A 223 -11.72 -25.49 10.37
C LEU A 223 -13.18 -25.50 9.87
N GLY A 224 -13.45 -26.04 8.69
CA GLY A 224 -14.83 -26.22 8.19
C GLY A 224 -15.56 -24.94 7.76
N LYS A 225 -14.85 -23.91 7.29
CA LYS A 225 -15.44 -22.65 6.77
C LYS A 225 -16.51 -22.87 5.69
N THR A 226 -16.36 -23.91 4.86
CA THR A 226 -17.35 -24.29 3.85
C THR A 226 -18.69 -24.63 4.48
N LEU A 227 -18.69 -25.38 5.60
CA LEU A 227 -19.90 -25.70 6.35
C LEU A 227 -20.53 -24.43 6.91
N GLN A 228 -19.73 -23.52 7.50
CA GLN A 228 -20.22 -22.23 8.00
C GLN A 228 -20.91 -21.41 6.90
N CYS A 229 -20.33 -21.37 5.69
CA CYS A 229 -20.90 -20.66 4.54
C CYS A 229 -22.23 -21.28 4.07
N LEU A 230 -22.29 -22.61 3.95
CA LEU A 230 -23.48 -23.33 3.53
C LEU A 230 -24.64 -23.15 4.53
N VAL A 231 -24.35 -23.27 5.82
CA VAL A 231 -25.32 -23.05 6.89
C VAL A 231 -25.86 -21.62 6.83
N THR A 232 -24.97 -20.62 6.79
CA THR A 232 -25.36 -19.20 6.72
C THR A 232 -26.23 -18.93 5.49
N LYS A 233 -25.86 -19.46 4.31
CA LYS A 233 -26.62 -19.29 3.08
C LYS A 233 -27.98 -19.97 3.13
N THR A 234 -28.05 -21.17 3.69
CA THR A 234 -29.30 -21.93 3.82
C THR A 234 -30.30 -21.17 4.68
N VAL A 235 -29.85 -20.64 5.81
CA VAL A 235 -30.69 -19.92 6.78
C VAL A 235 -31.20 -18.58 6.24
N LEU A 236 -30.42 -17.87 5.42
CA LEU A 236 -30.82 -16.57 4.85
C LEU A 236 -31.73 -16.69 3.61
N ASN A 237 -31.82 -17.86 2.99
CA ASN A 237 -32.67 -18.12 1.82
C ASN A 237 -34.07 -18.64 2.19
N VAL A 238 -34.41 -18.73 3.48
CA VAL A 238 -35.69 -19.22 4.02
C VAL A 238 -36.41 -18.12 4.76
#